data_AF-A0A1G0H363-F1
#
_entry.id   AF-A0A1G0H363-F1
#
_cell.length_a   1.000
_cell.length_b   1.000
_cell.length_c   1.000
_cell.angle_alpha   90.00
_cell.angle_beta   90.00
_cell.angle_gamma   90.00
#
_symmetry.space_group_name_H-M   'P 1'
#
loop_
_entity.id
_entity.type
_entity.pdbx_description
1 polymer ?
#
loop_
_entity_poly.entity_id
_entity_poly.type
_entity_poly.pdbx_seq_one_letter_code
_entity_poly.pdbx_strand_id
1 'polypeptide(L)'
;MKINKKDFVKARVHANLTPGEALKMLRELQGLTQSDLSKKTGIRQSNISALENNTKQMGRESVIAFSYALKVHPSVLLFPDFDIEKVA
;
A
#
# COMPACT_ATOMS: atom_id res chain seq x y z
N MET A 1 7.84 27.11 18.44
CA MET A 1 8.57 27.05 17.16
C MET A 1 7.65 27.59 16.07
N LYS A 2 8.03 28.68 15.37
CA LYS A 2 7.23 29.19 14.24
C LYS A 2 7.65 28.44 12.98
N ILE A 3 6.72 27.69 12.39
CA ILE A 3 6.93 26.99 11.13
C ILE A 3 6.64 27.98 9.99
N ASN A 4 7.61 28.23 9.11
CA ASN A 4 7.47 29.11 7.94
C ASN A 4 7.33 28.28 6.67
N LYS A 5 6.25 28.52 5.91
CA LYS A 5 5.95 27.73 4.71
C LYS A 5 7.01 27.83 3.60
N LYS A 6 7.80 28.90 3.59
CA LYS A 6 8.85 29.14 2.60
C LYS A 6 10.05 28.21 2.76
N ASP A 7 10.19 27.58 3.92
CA ASP A 7 11.31 26.70 4.24
C ASP A 7 11.02 25.23 3.84
N PHE A 8 9.79 24.94 3.36
CA PHE A 8 9.44 23.61 2.86
C PHE A 8 9.86 23.43 1.40
N VAL A 9 10.39 22.24 1.11
CA VAL A 9 10.67 21.76 -0.25
C VAL A 9 9.79 20.56 -0.56
N LYS A 10 9.49 20.32 -1.84
CA LYS A 10 8.73 19.11 -2.26
C LYS A 10 9.52 17.88 -1.80
N ALA A 11 8.84 16.94 -1.16
CA ALA A 11 9.45 15.67 -0.79
C ALA A 11 9.92 14.94 -2.05
N ARG A 12 11.13 14.39 -2.01
CA ARG A 12 11.66 13.59 -3.12
C ARG A 12 10.89 12.27 -3.19
N VAL A 13 10.29 11.97 -4.33
CA VAL A 13 9.69 10.66 -4.59
C VAL A 13 10.82 9.66 -4.86
N HIS A 14 10.90 8.62 -4.05
CA HIS A 14 12.01 7.65 -4.09
C HIS A 14 11.74 6.42 -4.97
N ALA A 15 10.47 6.08 -5.22
CA ALA A 15 10.05 5.01 -6.10
C ALA A 15 8.61 5.27 -6.58
N ASN A 16 8.26 4.81 -7.78
CA ASN A 16 6.86 4.57 -8.13
C ASN A 16 6.52 3.14 -7.69
N LEU A 17 5.49 2.98 -6.87
CA LEU A 17 4.96 1.73 -6.35
C LEU A 17 3.61 1.41 -6.97
N THR A 18 3.41 0.16 -7.36
CA THR A 18 2.07 -0.36 -7.62
C THR A 18 1.34 -0.66 -6.30
N PRO A 19 -0.01 -0.80 -6.32
CA PRO A 19 -0.77 -1.33 -5.18
C PRO A 19 -0.26 -2.67 -4.65
N GLY A 20 0.22 -3.55 -5.53
CA GLY A 20 0.79 -4.85 -5.17
C GLY A 20 2.12 -4.71 -4.42
N GLU A 21 3.00 -3.83 -4.90
CA GLU A 21 4.29 -3.54 -4.27
C GLU A 21 4.10 -2.85 -2.91
N ALA A 22 3.14 -1.92 -2.82
CA ALA A 22 2.76 -1.29 -1.57
C ALA A 22 2.23 -2.31 -0.55
N LEU A 23 1.40 -3.25 -0.98
CA LEU A 23 0.91 -4.35 -0.13
C LEU A 23 2.08 -5.18 0.41
N LYS A 24 3.00 -5.58 -0.47
CA LYS A 24 4.19 -6.36 -0.11
C LYS A 24 5.05 -5.62 0.90
N MET A 25 5.35 -4.35 0.63
CA MET A 25 6.15 -3.50 1.51
C MET A 25 5.51 -3.39 2.89
N LEU A 26 4.23 -3.06 2.98
CA LEU A 26 3.52 -2.92 4.26
C LEU A 26 3.46 -4.24 5.04
N ARG A 27 3.27 -5.37 4.34
CA ARG A 27 3.31 -6.70 4.95
C ARG A 27 4.67 -6.99 5.55
N GLU A 28 5.74 -6.73 4.81
CA GLU A 28 7.13 -6.99 5.23
C GLU A 28 7.58 -6.07 6.36
N LEU A 29 7.19 -4.80 6.34
CA LEU A 29 7.42 -3.85 7.43
C LEU A 29 6.78 -4.30 8.76
N GLN A 30 5.71 -5.09 8.71
CA GLN A 30 5.07 -5.66 9.89
C GLN A 30 5.58 -7.07 10.25
N GLY A 31 6.62 -7.55 9.56
CA GLY A 31 7.22 -8.87 9.80
C GLY A 31 6.29 -10.05 9.46
N LEU A 32 5.28 -9.83 8.61
CA LEU A 32 4.31 -10.86 8.26
C LEU A 32 4.76 -11.65 7.03
N THR A 33 4.60 -12.97 7.04
CA THR A 33 4.66 -13.75 5.81
C THR A 33 3.35 -13.61 5.01
N GLN A 34 3.34 -13.98 3.73
CA GLN A 34 2.10 -14.03 2.95
C GLN A 34 1.08 -14.99 3.59
N SER A 35 1.54 -16.07 4.21
CA SER A 35 0.70 -17.01 4.96
C SER A 35 0.10 -16.38 6.23
N ASP A 36 0.83 -15.50 6.92
CA ASP A 36 0.30 -14.81 8.10
C ASP A 36 -0.75 -13.77 7.71
N LEU A 37 -0.49 -13.02 6.63
CA LEU A 37 -1.49 -12.10 6.08
C LEU A 37 -2.73 -12.84 5.57
N SER A 38 -2.54 -14.03 4.98
CA SER A 38 -3.63 -14.91 4.58
C SER A 38 -4.51 -15.29 5.77
N LYS A 39 -3.92 -15.72 6.88
CA LYS A 39 -4.65 -16.05 8.12
C LYS A 39 -5.40 -14.84 8.68
N LYS A 40 -4.82 -13.64 8.61
CA LYS A 40 -5.44 -12.40 9.12
C LYS A 40 -6.62 -11.91 8.28
N THR A 41 -6.58 -12.14 6.98
CA THR A 41 -7.55 -11.56 6.02
C THR A 41 -8.58 -12.56 5.51
N GLY A 42 -8.32 -13.86 5.66
CA GLY A 42 -9.10 -14.92 4.99
C GLY A 42 -8.83 -15.03 3.49
N ILE A 43 -7.96 -14.18 2.93
CA ILE A 43 -7.59 -14.21 1.52
C ILE A 43 -6.52 -15.29 1.32
N ARG A 44 -6.69 -16.16 0.31
CA ARG A 44 -5.73 -17.23 0.01
C ARG A 44 -4.32 -16.67 -0.20
N GLN A 45 -3.30 -17.31 0.37
CA GLN A 45 -1.90 -16.93 0.21
C GLN A 45 -1.49 -16.83 -1.27
N SER A 46 -1.99 -17.72 -2.14
CA SER A 46 -1.74 -17.64 -3.58
C SER A 46 -2.33 -16.39 -4.24
N ASN A 47 -3.48 -15.92 -3.77
CA ASN A 47 -4.08 -14.66 -4.23
C ASN A 47 -3.27 -13.46 -3.75
N ILE A 48 -2.77 -13.48 -2.50
CA ILE A 48 -1.85 -12.45 -1.98
C ILE A 48 -0.58 -12.40 -2.83
N SER A 49 0.02 -13.54 -3.12
CA SER A 49 1.20 -13.63 -4.00
C SER A 49 0.93 -13.07 -5.40
N ALA A 50 -0.23 -13.39 -6.00
CA ALA A 50 -0.60 -12.85 -7.31
C ALA A 50 -0.77 -11.32 -7.30
N LEU A 51 -1.33 -10.77 -6.21
CA LEU A 51 -1.46 -9.33 -6.04
C LEU A 51 -0.09 -8.66 -5.84
N GLU A 52 0.77 -9.21 -4.97
CA GLU A 52 2.10 -8.67 -4.68
C GLU A 52 3.04 -8.70 -5.89
N ASN A 53 2.84 -9.64 -6.81
CA ASN A 53 3.60 -9.76 -8.05
C ASN A 53 2.92 -9.08 -9.25
N ASN A 54 1.88 -8.28 -9.04
CA ASN A 54 1.14 -7.55 -10.08
C ASN A 54 0.55 -8.44 -11.19
N THR A 55 0.37 -9.75 -10.94
CA THR A 55 -0.29 -10.66 -11.90
C THR A 55 -1.81 -10.61 -11.78
N LYS A 56 -2.33 -9.99 -10.71
CA LYS A 56 -3.74 -9.71 -10.50
C LYS A 56 -3.94 -8.30 -9.98
N GLN A 57 -5.03 -7.66 -10.40
CA GLN A 57 -5.43 -6.36 -9.89
C GLN A 57 -6.12 -6.48 -8.53
N MET A 58 -5.87 -5.51 -7.65
CA MET A 58 -6.46 -5.46 -6.32
C MET A 58 -7.89 -4.93 -6.37
N GLY A 59 -8.85 -5.80 -6.08
CA GLY A 59 -10.26 -5.42 -5.97
C GLY A 59 -10.57 -4.66 -4.66
N ARG A 60 -11.66 -3.88 -4.67
CA ARG A 60 -12.12 -3.07 -3.53
C ARG A 60 -12.24 -3.85 -2.22
N GLU A 61 -12.81 -5.05 -2.26
CA GLU A 61 -13.01 -5.90 -1.08
C GLU A 61 -11.68 -6.31 -0.46
N SER A 62 -10.72 -6.69 -1.30
CA SER A 62 -9.36 -7.02 -0.86
C SER A 62 -8.66 -5.82 -0.25
N VAL A 63 -8.79 -4.63 -0.84
CA VAL A 63 -8.21 -3.39 -0.28
C VAL A 63 -8.74 -3.16 1.12
N ILE A 64 -10.06 -3.28 1.32
CA ILE A 64 -10.68 -3.08 2.64
C ILE A 64 -10.14 -4.12 3.62
N ALA A 65 -10.10 -5.40 3.24
CA ALA A 65 -9.57 -6.47 4.09
C ALA A 65 -8.10 -6.25 4.48
N PHE A 66 -7.23 -5.91 3.52
CA PHE A 66 -5.82 -5.64 3.78
C PHE A 66 -5.63 -4.38 4.63
N SER A 67 -6.42 -3.33 4.38
CA SER A 67 -6.33 -2.08 5.14
C SER A 67 -6.61 -2.29 6.63
N TYR A 68 -7.61 -3.11 6.96
CA TYR A 68 -7.90 -3.49 8.35
C TYR A 68 -6.80 -4.40 8.93
N ALA A 69 -6.37 -5.43 8.18
CA ALA A 69 -5.37 -6.38 8.66
C ALA A 69 -3.99 -5.73 8.93
N LEU A 70 -3.63 -4.75 8.10
CA LEU A 70 -2.36 -4.01 8.17
C LEU A 70 -2.50 -2.68 8.93
N LYS A 71 -3.69 -2.33 9.43
CA LYS A 71 -3.95 -1.07 10.16
C LYS A 71 -3.51 0.18 9.40
N VAL A 72 -3.77 0.21 8.10
CA VAL A 72 -3.48 1.36 7.23
C VAL A 72 -4.77 1.92 6.64
N HIS A 73 -4.74 3.18 6.21
CA HIS A 73 -5.86 3.74 5.46
C HIS A 73 -5.92 3.11 4.05
N PRO A 74 -7.11 2.77 3.50
CA PRO A 74 -7.25 2.15 2.17
C PRO A 74 -6.54 2.88 1.03
N SER A 75 -6.47 4.21 1.09
CA SER A 75 -5.81 5.02 0.06
C SER A 75 -4.31 4.73 -0.08
N VAL A 76 -3.65 4.26 0.98
CA VAL A 76 -2.23 3.91 0.95
C VAL A 76 -1.98 2.70 0.05
N LEU A 77 -2.95 1.78 -0.05
CA LEU A 77 -2.87 0.63 -0.95
C LEU A 77 -3.35 0.96 -2.36
N LEU A 78 -4.42 1.74 -2.50
CA LEU A 78 -4.99 2.09 -3.82
C LEU A 78 -4.16 3.11 -4.58
N PHE A 79 -3.57 4.07 -3.87
CA PHE A 79 -2.88 5.21 -4.45
C PHE A 79 -1.54 5.46 -3.75
N PRO A 80 -0.62 4.47 -3.77
CA PRO A 80 0.67 4.59 -3.09
C PRO A 80 1.53 5.75 -3.63
N ASP A 81 1.33 6.13 -4.89
CA ASP A 81 2.04 7.25 -5.54
C ASP A 81 1.12 8.40 -5.98
N PHE A 82 0.05 8.68 -5.23
CA PHE A 82 -0.86 9.75 -5.60
C PHE A 82 -0.13 11.10 -5.69
N ASP A 83 -0.13 11.70 -6.87
CA ASP A 83 0.33 13.06 -7.10
C ASP A 83 -0.80 13.86 -7.75
N ILE A 84 -1.26 14.91 -7.07
CA ILE A 84 -2.36 15.75 -7.56
C ILE A 84 -2.01 16.42 -8.90
N GLU A 85 -0.73 16.72 -9.14
CA GLU A 85 -0.28 17.34 -10.39
C GLU A 85 -0.34 16.38 -11.60
N LYS A 86 -0.47 15.07 -11.36
CA LYS A 86 -0.64 14.07 -12.43
C LYS A 86 -2.10 13.85 -12.82
N VAL A 87 -3.05 14.37 -12.04
CA VAL A 87 -4.49 14.06 -12.17
C VAL A 87 -5.32 15.32 -12.45
N ALA A 88 -4.82 16.51 -12.10
CA ALA A 88 -5.40 17.82 -12.42
C ALA A 88 -4.94 18.33 -13.79
#